data_AF-A0A920TQY3-F1
#
_entry.id   AF-A0A920TQY3-F1
#
_cell.length_a   1.000
_cell.length_b   1.000
_cell.length_c   1.000
_cell.angle_alpha   90.00
_cell.angle_beta   90.00
_cell.angle_gamma   90.00
#
_symmetry.space_group_name_H-M   'P 1'
#
loop_
_entity.id
_entity.type
_entity.pdbx_description
1 polymer ?
#
loop_
_entity_poly.entity_id
_entity_poly.type
_entity_poly.pdbx_seq_one_letter_code
_entity_poly.pdbx_strand_id
1 'polypeptide(L)' 'MIENVNGWEYGTNYDFLKKISRYWVSRYNWKKFENKINSFKNYKTKVDGINLHFIKETSKNPKPKTAITFTWMAR' A
#
# COMPACT_ATOMS: atom_id res chain seq x y z
N MET A 1 3.81 -8.74 33.69
CA MET A 1 2.81 -7.78 33.17
C MET A 1 3.51 -6.91 32.17
N ILE A 2 2.98 -6.76 30.95
CA ILE A 2 3.56 -5.84 29.96
C ILE A 2 3.22 -4.43 30.46
N GLU A 3 4.23 -3.66 30.84
CA GLU A 3 4.05 -2.26 31.19
C GLU A 3 3.49 -1.52 29.99
N ASN A 4 2.46 -0.69 30.23
CA ASN A 4 1.89 0.17 29.21
C ASN A 4 2.86 1.35 29.04
N VAL A 5 3.96 1.11 28.33
CA VAL A 5 4.97 2.12 28.03
C VAL A 5 4.29 3.20 27.18
N ASN A 6 4.05 4.35 27.79
CA ASN A 6 3.39 5.47 27.14
C ASN A 6 4.36 6.13 26.15
N GLY A 7 4.38 5.65 24.90
CA GLY A 7 5.15 6.28 23.83
C GLY A 7 5.39 5.38 22.63
N TRP A 8 6.38 5.74 21.80
CA TRP A 8 6.76 5.07 20.54
C TRP A 8 8.21 4.57 20.54
N GLU A 9 8.90 4.68 21.67
CA GLU A 9 10.35 4.49 21.82
C GLU A 9 10.77 3.06 21.48
N TYR A 10 9.86 2.10 21.62
CA TYR A 10 10.10 0.68 21.36
C TYR A 10 9.23 0.12 20.22
N GLY A 11 8.66 0.99 19.39
CA GLY A 11 7.80 0.61 18.28
C GLY A 11 6.37 1.13 18.43
N THR A 12 5.41 0.44 17.82
CA THR A 12 4.03 0.93 17.77
C THR A 12 3.41 1.02 19.16
N ASN A 13 2.91 2.22 19.50
CA ASN A 13 2.20 2.46 20.74
C ASN A 13 0.95 1.56 20.86
N TYR A 14 0.75 0.97 22.05
CA TYR A 14 -0.34 0.01 22.30
C TYR A 14 -1.74 0.60 22.05
N ASP A 15 -2.02 1.79 22.59
CA ASP A 15 -3.35 2.41 22.44
C ASP A 15 -3.63 2.81 20.99
N PHE A 16 -2.60 3.25 20.27
CA PHE A 16 -2.68 3.50 18.84
C PHE A 16 -2.98 2.22 18.05
N LEU A 17 -2.24 1.14 18.30
CA LEU A 17 -2.46 -0.14 17.63
C LEU A 17 -3.88 -0.65 17.90
N LYS A 18 -4.33 -0.63 19.16
CA LYS A 18 -5.70 -1.00 19.56
C LYS A 18 -6.75 -0.13 18.88
N LYS A 19 -6.48 1.15 18.63
CA LYS A 19 -7.38 2.04 17.87
C LYS A 19 -7.42 1.66 16.38
N ILE A 20 -6.28 1.43 15.74
CA ILE A 20 -6.22 1.02 14.33
C ILE A 20 -6.88 -0.35 14.12
N SER A 21 -6.59 -1.34 14.96
CA SER A 21 -7.22 -2.66 14.86
C SER A 21 -8.74 -2.58 14.93
N ARG A 22 -9.29 -1.78 15.85
CA ARG A 22 -10.74 -1.54 15.92
C ARG A 22 -11.28 -0.91 14.64
N TYR A 23 -10.59 0.08 14.08
CA TYR A 23 -10.99 0.70 12.82
C TYR A 23 -10.96 -0.31 11.66
N TRP A 24 -9.91 -1.12 11.54
CA TRP A 24 -9.79 -2.14 10.49
C TRP A 24 -10.92 -3.17 10.52
N VAL A 25 -11.28 -3.67 11.70
CA VAL A 25 -12.33 -4.69 11.82
C VAL A 25 -13.72 -4.10 11.60
N SER A 26 -13.99 -2.90 12.10
CA SER A 26 -15.37 -2.37 12.17
C SER A 26 -15.74 -1.38 11.07
N ARG A 27 -14.78 -0.71 10.45
CA ARG A 27 -15.04 0.45 9.57
C ARG A 27 -14.26 0.44 8.27
N TYR A 28 -13.16 -0.31 8.19
CA TYR A 28 -12.36 -0.33 6.98
C TYR A 28 -13.03 -1.14 5.87
N ASN A 29 -13.29 -0.47 4.75
CA ASN A 29 -13.90 -1.09 3.57
C ASN A 29 -12.80 -1.41 2.55
N TRP A 30 -12.34 -2.66 2.55
CA TRP A 30 -11.34 -3.14 1.58
C TRP A 30 -11.82 -2.95 0.13
N LYS A 31 -13.09 -3.23 -0.16
CA LYS A 31 -13.64 -3.19 -1.52
C LYS A 31 -13.53 -1.80 -2.15
N LYS A 32 -13.64 -0.73 -1.35
CA LYS A 32 -13.42 0.64 -1.80
C LYS A 32 -12.01 0.83 -2.37
N PHE A 33 -10.99 0.32 -1.68
CA PHE A 33 -9.60 0.44 -2.12
C PHE A 33 -9.28 -0.53 -3.25
N GLU A 34 -9.82 -1.75 -3.21
CA GLU A 34 -9.71 -2.70 -4.31
C GLU A 34 -10.25 -2.12 -5.61
N ASN A 35 -11.43 -1.49 -5.60
CA ASN A 35 -12.00 -0.83 -6.77
C ASN A 35 -11.08 0.29 -7.30
N LYS A 36 -10.44 1.04 -6.40
CA LYS A 36 -9.47 2.09 -6.79
C LYS A 36 -8.23 1.48 -7.43
N ILE A 37 -7.67 0.41 -6.87
CA ILE A 37 -6.50 -0.29 -7.44
C ILE A 37 -6.85 -0.87 -8.82
N ASN A 38 -8.03 -1.47 -8.95
CA ASN A 38 -8.51 -2.07 -10.20
C ASN A 38 -8.94 -1.04 -11.26
N SER A 39 -9.09 0.24 -10.90
CA SER A 39 -9.33 1.30 -11.88
C SER A 39 -8.11 1.61 -12.76
N PHE A 40 -6.92 1.17 -12.35
CA PHE A 40 -5.70 1.27 -13.14
C PHE A 40 -5.50 0.02 -14.01
N LYS A 41 -4.73 0.16 -15.09
CA LYS A 41 -4.34 -0.98 -15.93
C LYS A 41 -3.23 -1.78 -15.24
N ASN A 42 -3.63 -2.89 -14.63
CA ASN A 42 -2.76 -3.83 -13.94
C ASN A 42 -2.29 -4.92 -14.93
N TYR A 43 -0.99 -5.24 -14.90
CA TYR A 43 -0.36 -6.22 -15.79
C TYR A 43 0.44 -7.23 -14.99
N LYS A 44 0.51 -8.47 -15.49
CA LYS A 44 1.38 -9.52 -14.97
C LYS A 44 2.22 -10.07 -16.11
N THR A 45 3.50 -10.30 -15.85
CA THR A 45 4.41 -10.95 -16.79
C THR A 45 5.42 -11.81 -16.03
N LYS A 46 6.15 -12.66 -16.75
CA LYS A 46 7.20 -13.49 -16.19
C LYS A 46 8.55 -13.07 -16.79
N VAL A 47 9.49 -12.70 -15.92
CA VAL A 47 10.86 -12.31 -16.30
C VAL A 47 11.81 -13.17 -15.48
N ASP A 48 12.73 -13.88 -16.13
CA ASP A 48 13.72 -14.75 -15.49
C ASP A 48 13.12 -15.73 -14.45
N GLY A 49 11.94 -16.27 -14.76
CA GLY A 49 11.25 -17.19 -13.86
C GLY A 49 10.37 -16.53 -12.80
N ILE A 50 10.48 -15.21 -12.60
CA ILE A 50 9.78 -14.46 -11.54
C ILE A 50 8.50 -13.82 -12.10
N ASN A 51 7.40 -13.97 -11.38
CA ASN A 51 6.14 -13.27 -11.70
C ASN A 51 6.23 -11.80 -11.26
N LEU A 52 6.19 -10.89 -12.21
CA LEU A 52 6.17 -9.44 -11.99
C LEU A 52 4.76 -8.90 -12.17
N HIS A 53 4.29 -8.11 -11.19
CA HIS A 53 3.05 -7.33 -11.28
C HIS A 53 3.38 -5.83 -11.33
N PHE A 54 2.78 -5.12 -12.28
CA PHE A 54 2.99 -3.67 -12.42
C PHE A 54 1.75 -2.97 -12.98
N ILE A 55 1.67 -1.67 -12.72
CA ILE A 55 0.67 -0.78 -13.33
C ILE A 55 1.38 0.02 -14.43
N LYS A 56 0.75 0.15 -15.60
CA LYS A 56 1.24 0.99 -16.69
C LYS A 56 0.13 1.91 -17.18
N GLU A 57 0.36 3.21 -17.02
CA GLU A 57 -0.53 4.24 -17.54
C GLU A 57 0.17 5.10 -18.59
N THR A 58 -0.58 5.51 -19.60
CA THR A 58 -0.08 6.38 -20.68
C THR A 58 -0.47 7.82 -20.39
N SER A 59 0.51 8.72 -20.41
CA SER A 59 0.23 10.15 -20.36
C SER A 59 -0.45 10.62 -21.65
N LYS A 60 -1.38 11.57 -21.54
CA LYS A 60 -2.02 12.25 -22.68
C LYS A 60 -1.08 13.28 -23.35
N ASN A 61 0.08 13.54 -22.76
CA ASN A 61 1.05 14.48 -23.32
C ASN A 61 1.65 13.88 -24.62
N PRO A 62 1.71 14.63 -25.74
CA PRO A 62 2.31 14.16 -26.99
C PRO A 62 3.80 13.83 -26.91
N LYS A 63 4.53 14.31 -25.89
CA LYS A 63 5.92 13.91 -25.61
C LYS A 63 6.04 13.39 -24.17
N PRO A 64 5.53 12.19 -23.88
CA PRO A 64 5.53 11.68 -22.52
C PRO A 64 6.94 11.23 -22.13
N LYS A 65 7.42 11.71 -20.98
CA LYS A 65 8.63 11.14 -20.36
C LYS A 65 8.24 9.86 -19.64
N THR A 66 8.90 8.75 -19.95
CA THR A 66 8.72 7.49 -19.23
C THR A 66 9.41 7.55 -17.88
N ALA A 67 8.70 7.19 -16.81
CA ALA A 67 9.24 7.05 -15.48
C ALA A 67 8.87 5.65 -14.94
N ILE A 68 9.84 4.99 -14.31
CA ILE A 68 9.64 3.72 -13.59
C ILE A 68 9.98 4.00 -12.13
N THR A 69 9.04 3.73 -11.24
CA THR A 69 9.20 3.93 -9.81
C THR A 69 8.99 2.63 -9.06
N PHE A 70 9.89 2.34 -8.13
CA PHE A 70 9.72 1.33 -7.11
C PHE A 70 9.96 2.05 -5.77
N THR A 71 9.19 1.70 -4.74
CA THR A 71 9.33 2.30 -3.42
C THR A 71 9.62 1.20 -2.40
N TRP A 72 10.50 1.48 -1.44
CA TRP A 72 10.69 0.63 -0.27
C TRP A 72 10.11 1.38 0.93
N MET A 73 8.98 0.86 1.43
CA MET A 73 8.07 1.51 2.37
C MET A 73 7.50 2.84 1.88
N ALA A 74 6.27 2.80 1.36
CA ALA A 74 5.47 4.00 1.13
C ALA A 74 5.23 4.69 2.50
N ARG A 75 5.85 5.86 2.71
CA ARG A 75 5.52 6.77 3.81
C ARG A 75 4.14 7.39 3.59
#